data_AF-A0A3B8RT66-F1
#
_entry.id   AF-A0A3B8RT66-F1
#
_cell.length_a   1.000
_cell.length_b   1.000
_cell.length_c   1.000
_cell.angle_alpha   90.00
_cell.angle_beta   90.00
_cell.angle_gamma   90.00
#
_symmetry.space_group_name_H-M   'P 1'
#
loop_
_entity.id
_entity.type
_entity.pdbx_description
1 polymer ?
#
loop_
_entity_poly.entity_id
_entity_poly.type
_entity_poly.pdbx_seq_one_letter_code
_entity_poly.pdbx_strand_id
1 'polypeptide(L)' 'IKIYSVAGRLIRNLEVKNQSDNFIKVDWDGRDQDGNQIANGAYLYKLIVKSTDGAFNKSVLGKLAIVR' A
#
# COMPACT_ATOMS: atom_id res chain seq x y z
N ILE A 1 3.18 2.97 -0.01
CA ILE A 1 2.23 1.98 -0.59
C ILE A 1 0.85 2.59 -0.57
N LYS A 2 0.17 2.66 -1.71
CA LYS A 2 -1.19 3.19 -1.80
C LYS A 2 -2.16 2.04 -2.04
N ILE A 3 -3.23 1.97 -1.27
CA ILE A 3 -4.25 0.91 -1.35
C ILE A 3 -5.53 1.52 -1.91
N TYR A 4 -6.16 0.84 -2.85
CA TYR A 4 -7.32 1.30 -3.60
C TYR A 4 -8.42 0.25 -3.63
N SER A 5 -9.66 0.69 -3.70
CA SER A 5 -10.76 -0.17 -4.12
C SER A 5 -10.63 -0.51 -5.61
N VAL A 6 -11.35 -1.54 -6.07
CA VAL A 6 -11.45 -1.87 -7.51
C VAL A 6 -12.03 -0.73 -8.36
N ALA A 7 -12.81 0.17 -7.74
CA ALA A 7 -13.34 1.38 -8.39
C ALA A 7 -12.32 2.54 -8.43
N GLY A 8 -11.10 2.34 -7.92
CA GLY A 8 -10.03 3.35 -7.94
C GLY A 8 -10.05 4.35 -6.77
N ARG A 9 -10.96 4.20 -5.80
CA ARG A 9 -10.98 5.05 -4.59
C ARG A 9 -9.75 4.75 -3.74
N LEU A 10 -8.97 5.77 -3.36
CA LEU A 10 -7.88 5.61 -2.40
C LEU A 10 -8.47 5.25 -1.03
N ILE A 11 -8.04 4.12 -0.49
CA ILE A 11 -8.45 3.61 0.81
C ILE A 11 -7.46 4.00 1.89
N ARG A 12 -6.16 3.84 1.60
CA ARG A 12 -5.09 4.11 2.55
C ARG A 12 -3.78 4.46 1.84
N ASN A 13 -2.99 5.34 2.43
CA ASN A 13 -1.60 5.56 2.07
C ASN A 13 -0.70 5.15 3.25
N LEU A 14 0.16 4.17 3.05
CA LEU A 14 1.13 3.69 4.03
C LEU A 14 2.52 4.18 3.61
N GLU A 15 3.12 5.05 4.41
CA GLU A 15 4.46 5.59 4.13
C GLU A 15 5.49 4.87 4.99
N VAL A 16 6.56 4.41 4.33
CA VAL A 16 7.70 3.79 4.97
C VAL A 16 8.94 4.53 4.49
N LYS A 17 9.79 4.95 5.43
CA LYS A 17 10.99 5.76 5.18
C LYS A 17 12.23 5.05 5.70
N ASN A 18 13.38 5.42 5.15
CA ASN A 18 14.71 5.04 5.63
C ASN A 18 14.91 3.52 5.80
N GLN A 19 14.44 2.74 4.82
CA GLN A 19 14.62 1.29 4.83
C GLN A 19 15.84 0.93 3.98
N SER A 20 16.81 0.30 4.60
CA SER A 20 17.99 -0.30 3.95
C SER A 20 17.88 -1.82 3.81
N ASP A 21 16.84 -2.42 4.39
CA ASP A 21 16.69 -3.86 4.42
C ASP A 21 16.17 -4.40 3.09
N ASN A 22 16.70 -5.56 2.70
CA ASN A 22 16.26 -6.27 1.50
C ASN A 22 14.81 -6.79 1.62
N PHE A 23 14.30 -6.88 2.84
CA PHE A 23 12.94 -7.31 3.13
C PHE A 23 12.28 -6.29 4.06
N ILE A 24 11.15 -5.71 3.62
CA ILE A 24 10.42 -4.69 4.36
C ILE A 24 9.04 -5.24 4.68
N LYS A 25 8.73 -5.38 5.97
CA LYS A 25 7.38 -5.65 6.45
C LYS A 25 6.65 -4.32 6.68
N VAL A 26 5.42 -4.22 6.19
CA VAL A 26 4.57 -3.05 6.41
C VAL A 26 3.27 -3.51 7.06
N ASP A 27 3.06 -3.10 8.30
CA ASP A 27 1.84 -3.44 9.03
C ASP A 27 0.68 -2.51 8.62
N TRP A 28 -0.51 -3.10 8.51
CA TRP A 28 -1.76 -2.39 8.27
C TRP A 28 -2.88 -3.11 9.01
N ASP A 29 -3.70 -2.34 9.71
CA ASP A 29 -4.83 -2.81 10.52
C ASP A 29 -6.09 -3.12 9.70
N GLY A 30 -6.05 -2.97 8.38
CA GLY A 30 -7.19 -3.18 7.49
C GLY A 30 -8.24 -2.07 7.57
N ARG A 31 -7.87 -0.88 8.06
CA ARG A 31 -8.75 0.29 8.11
C ARG A 31 -8.45 1.29 7.01
N ASP A 32 -9.47 2.02 6.58
CA ASP A 32 -9.29 3.13 5.66
C ASP A 32 -8.66 4.36 6.35
N GLN A 33 -8.58 5.47 5.64
CA GLN A 33 -8.04 6.73 6.16
C GLN A 33 -8.89 7.35 7.28
N ASP A 34 -10.19 7.03 7.33
CA ASP A 34 -11.14 7.53 8.32
C ASP A 34 -11.23 6.59 9.54
N GLY A 35 -10.43 5.52 9.57
CA GLY A 35 -10.40 4.54 10.65
C GLY A 35 -11.51 3.50 10.56
N ASN A 36 -12.28 3.47 9.47
CA ASN A 36 -13.33 2.48 9.28
C ASN A 36 -12.76 1.16 8.78
N GLN A 37 -13.32 0.04 9.25
CA GLN A 37 -12.96 -1.26 8.71
C GLN A 37 -13.43 -1.37 7.27
N ILE A 38 -12.57 -1.91 6.41
CA ILE A 38 -12.94 -2.20 5.03
C ILE A 38 -13.64 -3.56 4.92
N ALA A 39 -14.49 -3.69 3.89
CA ALA A 39 -15.20 -4.93 3.59
C ALA A 39 -14.25 -6.05 3.14
N ASN A 40 -14.72 -7.29 3.21
CA ASN A 40 -14.04 -8.41 2.56
C ASN A 40 -14.10 -8.22 1.04
N GLY A 41 -13.06 -8.65 0.34
CA GLY A 41 -13.05 -8.61 -1.12
C GLY A 41 -11.69 -8.27 -1.72
N ALA A 42 -11.72 -8.01 -3.02
CA ALA A 42 -10.55 -7.65 -3.81
C ALA A 42 -10.29 -6.15 -3.77
N TYR A 43 -9.01 -5.81 -3.69
CA TYR A 43 -8.44 -4.47 -3.67
C TYR A 43 -7.21 -4.44 -4.57
N LEU A 44 -6.72 -3.23 -4.83
CA LEU A 44 -5.49 -3.01 -5.56
C LEU A 44 -4.51 -2.26 -4.66
N TYR A 45 -3.22 -2.53 -4.81
CA TYR A 45 -2.20 -1.68 -4.21
C TYR A 45 -1.21 -1.20 -5.27
N LYS A 46 -0.70 0.01 -5.07
CA LYS A 46 0.42 0.59 -5.80
C LYS A 46 1.60 0.71 -4.83
N LEU A 47 2.61 -0.13 -5.04
CA LEU A 47 3.91 0.02 -4.40
C LEU A 47 4.69 1.07 -5.18
N ILE A 48 5.30 2.03 -4.48
CA ILE A 48 6.15 3.07 -5.05
C ILE A 48 7.44 3.05 -4.23
N VAL A 49 8.56 2.76 -4.87
CA VAL A 49 9.89 2.72 -4.26
C VAL A 49 10.71 3.84 -4.87
N LYS A 50 11.29 4.67 -4.00
CA LYS A 50 12.17 5.76 -4.38
C LYS A 50 13.46 5.66 -3.61
N SER A 51 14.60 5.75 -4.29
CA SER A 51 15.89 5.94 -3.62
C SER A 51 15.98 7.36 -3.07
N THR A 52 16.82 7.54 -2.05
CA THR A 52 17.04 8.83 -1.39
C THR A 52 17.71 9.86 -2.30
N ASP A 53 18.57 9.41 -3.21
CA ASP A 53 19.22 10.22 -4.24
C ASP A 53 18.31 10.55 -5.44
N GLY A 54 17.09 9.99 -5.48
CA GLY A 54 16.12 10.17 -6.56
C GLY A 54 16.44 9.46 -7.87
N ALA A 55 17.58 8.76 -7.97
CA ALA A 55 17.99 8.07 -9.19
C ALA A 55 17.09 6.86 -9.52
N PHE A 56 16.51 6.23 -8.50
CA PHE A 56 15.59 5.12 -8.63
C PHE A 56 14.18 5.54 -8.25
N ASN A 57 13.24 5.37 -9.16
CA ASN A 57 11.80 5.50 -8.91
C ASN A 57 11.06 4.44 -9.71
N LYS A 58 10.47 3.46 -9.02
CA LYS A 58 9.62 2.45 -9.64
C LYS A 58 8.30 2.32 -8.93
N SER A 59 7.26 2.02 -9.71
CA SER A 59 5.97 1.64 -9.16
C SER A 59 5.45 0.36 -9.76
N VAL A 60 4.82 -0.46 -8.93
CA VAL A 60 4.20 -1.73 -9.30
C VAL A 60 2.77 -1.75 -8.79
N LEU A 61 1.86 -2.26 -9.61
CA LEU A 61 0.48 -2.53 -9.23
C LEU A 61 0.31 -4.01 -8.91
N GLY A 62 -0.42 -4.30 -7.83
CA GLY A 62 -0.73 -5.66 -7.42
C GLY A 62 -2.15 -5.78 -6.89
N LYS A 63 -2.62 -7.02 -6.79
CA LYS A 63 -3.91 -7.36 -6.17
C LYS A 63 -3.71 -7.59 -4.68
N LEU A 64 -4.71 -7.20 -3.91
CA LEU A 64 -4.80 -7.43 -2.47
C LEU A 64 -6.16 -8.05 -2.17
N ALA A 65 -6.20 -9.10 -1.36
CA ALA A 65 -7.46 -9.71 -0.92
C ALA A 65 -7.61 -9.55 0.58
N ILE A 66 -8.79 -9.14 1.02
CA ILE A 66 -9.18 -9.10 2.42
C ILE A 66 -10.16 -10.24 2.65
N VAL A 67 -9.73 -11.22 3.44
CA VAL A 67 -10.50 -12.41 3.82
C VAL A 67 -10.51 -12.48 5.34
N ARG A 68 -11.67 -12.72 5.92
CA ARG A 68 -11.89 -12.91 7.36
C ARG A 68 -12.53 -14.27 7.58
#